data_AF-G1XMA9-F1
#
_entry.id   AF-G1XMA9-F1
#
_cell.length_a   1.000
_cell.length_b   1.000
_cell.length_c   1.000
_cell.angle_alpha   90.00
_cell.angle_beta   90.00
_cell.angle_gamma   90.00
#
_symmetry.space_group_name_H-M   'P 1'
#
loop_
_entity.id
_entity.type
_entity.pdbx_description
1 polymer ?
#
loop_
_entity_poly.entity_id
_entity_poly.type
_entity_poly.pdbx_seq_one_letter_code
_entity_poly.pdbx_strand_id
1 'polypeptide(L)'
;MMSTMNGEDAWLQYNKYIPARIRQRSCRLNIRLPKNRQEPALDAVNEIDAMESRAREYDEFHSLIPDRELVFPPFSGLTLEASLLEQLADRLRASLFYLQVKSIYRREETYFIKGYICCRIDPGEKGFTELLAQTSEFRVKERPVSIEKILCEPGSPPMSLPVEFSHQSPTDLIRIDVDFGKPYKTTISGFPIRLKVRPSLLASLNC
;
A
#
# COMPACT_ATOMS: atom_id res chain seq x y z
N MET A 1 3.14 -23.17 -30.36
CA MET A 1 2.85 -21.75 -30.62
C MET A 1 2.20 -21.16 -29.37
N MET A 2 2.99 -20.54 -28.49
CA MET A 2 2.44 -19.67 -27.45
C MET A 2 2.23 -18.30 -28.10
N SER A 3 1.02 -18.02 -28.57
CA SER A 3 0.69 -16.74 -29.17
C SER A 3 0.76 -15.64 -28.10
N THR A 4 1.73 -14.73 -28.25
CA THR A 4 1.69 -13.33 -27.79
C THR A 4 0.95 -13.08 -26.47
N MET A 5 1.64 -13.29 -25.35
CA MET A 5 1.20 -12.74 -24.07
C MET A 5 1.48 -11.22 -24.09
N ASN A 6 0.54 -10.45 -24.63
CA ASN A 6 0.64 -8.99 -24.67
C ASN A 6 0.32 -8.43 -23.27
N GLY A 7 1.36 -7.98 -22.56
CA GLY A 7 1.24 -7.42 -21.22
C GLY A 7 0.44 -6.11 -21.19
N GLU A 8 0.44 -5.35 -22.28
CA GLU A 8 -0.38 -4.15 -22.43
C GLU A 8 -1.87 -4.50 -22.50
N ASP A 9 -2.24 -5.45 -23.37
CA ASP A 9 -3.63 -5.87 -23.53
C ASP A 9 -4.16 -6.49 -22.23
N ALA A 10 -3.36 -7.31 -21.56
CA ALA A 10 -3.70 -7.90 -20.27
C ALA A 10 -3.92 -6.81 -19.20
N TRP A 11 -3.07 -5.79 -19.15
CA TRP A 11 -3.22 -4.66 -18.23
C TRP A 11 -4.47 -3.82 -18.51
N LEU A 12 -4.77 -3.56 -19.79
CA LEU A 12 -5.96 -2.84 -20.22
C LEU A 12 -7.23 -3.62 -19.84
N GLN A 13 -7.25 -4.94 -20.07
CA GLN A 13 -8.35 -5.80 -19.64
C GLN A 13 -8.51 -5.79 -18.12
N TYR A 14 -7.43 -5.97 -17.37
CA TYR A 14 -7.44 -5.87 -15.90
C TYR A 14 -8.06 -4.55 -15.45
N ASN A 15 -7.57 -3.43 -15.97
CA ASN A 15 -8.09 -2.11 -15.60
C ASN A 15 -9.56 -1.94 -15.95
N LYS A 16 -10.03 -2.47 -17.08
CA LYS A 16 -11.42 -2.36 -17.51
C LYS A 16 -12.39 -3.06 -16.55
N TYR A 17 -12.04 -4.27 -16.10
CA TYR A 17 -12.99 -5.14 -15.39
C TYR A 17 -12.90 -5.12 -13.86
N ILE A 18 -11.80 -4.60 -13.28
CA ILE A 18 -11.68 -4.53 -11.82
C ILE A 18 -12.51 -3.40 -11.20
N PRO A 19 -13.00 -3.60 -9.95
CA PRO A 19 -13.62 -2.54 -9.15
C PRO A 19 -12.70 -1.32 -8.99
N ALA A 20 -13.28 -0.11 -8.99
CA ALA A 20 -12.56 1.15 -8.87
C ALA A 20 -11.59 1.19 -7.67
N ARG A 21 -12.00 0.62 -6.52
CA ARG A 21 -11.16 0.53 -5.30
C ARG A 21 -9.86 -0.27 -5.51
N ILE A 22 -9.89 -1.29 -6.38
CA ILE A 22 -8.72 -2.13 -6.68
C ILE A 22 -7.87 -1.41 -7.73
N ARG A 23 -8.52 -0.81 -8.74
CA ARG A 23 -7.87 0.02 -9.76
C ARG A 23 -7.03 1.14 -9.15
N GLN A 24 -7.61 1.90 -8.22
CA GLN A 24 -6.93 3.01 -7.54
C GLN A 24 -5.73 2.59 -6.68
N ARG A 25 -5.61 1.30 -6.35
CA ARG A 25 -4.49 0.74 -5.57
C ARG A 25 -3.49 -0.04 -6.43
N SER A 26 -3.81 -0.25 -7.71
CA SER A 26 -2.98 -0.99 -8.65
C SER A 26 -2.03 -0.02 -9.36
N CYS A 27 -0.77 -0.40 -9.49
CA CYS A 27 0.23 0.35 -10.25
C CYS A 27 1.00 -0.65 -11.11
N ARG A 28 1.16 -0.33 -12.40
CA ARG A 28 1.99 -1.14 -13.29
C ARG A 28 3.42 -0.65 -13.20
N LEU A 29 4.33 -1.60 -12.97
CA LEU A 29 5.76 -1.32 -12.82
C LEU A 29 6.53 -1.52 -14.14
N ASN A 30 5.90 -2.10 -15.16
CA ASN A 30 6.54 -2.35 -16.45
C ASN A 30 6.80 -1.04 -17.19
N ILE A 31 7.91 -0.99 -17.92
CA ILE A 31 8.20 0.08 -18.88
C ILE A 31 7.08 0.17 -19.94
N ARG A 32 6.66 1.39 -20.28
CA ARG A 32 5.73 1.60 -21.40
C ARG A 32 6.52 1.57 -22.70
N LEU A 33 6.13 0.70 -23.61
CA LEU A 33 6.69 0.68 -24.95
C LEU A 33 6.03 1.79 -25.80
N PRO A 34 6.79 2.45 -26.69
CA PRO A 34 6.22 3.40 -27.64
C PRO A 34 5.09 2.75 -28.46
N LYS A 35 4.02 3.49 -28.73
CA LYS A 35 2.79 3.00 -29.39
C LYS A 35 3.01 2.31 -30.76
N ASN A 36 4.13 2.62 -31.41
CA ASN A 36 4.51 2.11 -32.73
C ASN A 36 5.39 0.86 -32.66
N ARG A 37 5.61 0.28 -31.47
CA ARG A 37 6.50 -0.87 -31.29
C ARG A 37 5.76 -2.07 -30.72
N GLN A 38 6.02 -3.22 -31.31
CA GLN A 38 5.53 -4.50 -30.81
C GLN A 38 6.30 -4.90 -29.54
N GLU A 39 5.59 -5.47 -28.57
CA GLU A 39 6.22 -6.06 -27.37
C GLU A 39 7.13 -7.21 -27.80
N PRO A 40 8.40 -7.27 -27.31
CA PRO A 40 9.30 -8.37 -27.62
C PRO A 40 8.66 -9.71 -27.26
N ALA A 41 8.91 -10.73 -28.09
CA ALA A 41 8.49 -12.09 -27.78
C ALA A 41 9.23 -12.61 -26.54
N LEU A 42 8.65 -13.59 -25.85
CA LEU A 42 9.24 -14.18 -24.64
C LEU A 42 10.64 -14.78 -24.89
N ASP A 43 10.87 -15.25 -26.12
CA ASP A 43 12.11 -15.87 -26.60
C ASP A 43 12.97 -14.92 -27.45
N ALA A 44 12.71 -13.62 -27.43
CA ALA A 44 13.50 -12.60 -28.13
C ALA A 44 14.84 -12.32 -27.41
N VAL A 45 15.69 -13.35 -27.30
CA VAL A 45 16.99 -13.30 -26.60
C VAL A 45 17.91 -12.24 -27.20
N ASN A 46 17.80 -12.01 -28.51
CA ASN A 46 18.55 -10.99 -29.24
C ASN A 46 18.10 -9.54 -28.92
N GLU A 47 16.98 -9.35 -28.23
CA GLU A 47 16.48 -8.03 -27.83
C GLU A 47 16.80 -7.69 -26.37
N ILE A 48 17.42 -8.59 -25.61
CA ILE A 48 17.71 -8.41 -24.17
C ILE A 48 18.52 -7.14 -23.91
N ASP A 49 19.64 -6.94 -24.61
CA ASP A 49 20.48 -5.76 -24.39
C ASP A 49 19.71 -4.46 -24.66
N ALA A 50 18.92 -4.45 -25.72
CA ALA A 50 18.09 -3.31 -26.08
C ALA A 50 16.94 -3.07 -25.09
N MET A 51 16.40 -4.13 -24.48
CA MET A 51 15.42 -4.03 -23.39
C MET A 51 16.06 -3.48 -22.11
N GLU A 52 17.28 -3.92 -21.77
CA GLU A 52 18.00 -3.46 -20.59
C GLU A 52 18.38 -1.98 -20.71
N SER A 53 18.95 -1.55 -21.84
CA SER A 53 19.26 -0.13 -22.08
C SER A 53 18.01 0.74 -21.94
N ARG A 54 16.87 0.30 -22.50
CA ARG A 54 15.61 1.03 -22.36
C ARG A 54 15.12 1.08 -20.93
N ALA A 55 15.21 -0.02 -20.19
CA ALA A 55 14.82 -0.03 -18.78
C ALA A 55 15.66 0.96 -17.97
N ARG A 56 16.96 1.10 -18.29
CA ARG A 56 17.86 2.08 -17.67
C ARG A 56 17.55 3.52 -18.07
N GLU A 57 17.11 3.75 -19.31
CA GLU A 57 16.75 5.07 -19.86
C GLU A 57 15.28 5.46 -19.57
N TYR A 58 14.48 4.57 -19.00
CA TYR A 58 13.04 4.79 -18.78
C TYR A 58 12.78 5.73 -17.60
N ASP A 59 12.99 7.02 -17.83
CA ASP A 59 12.69 8.10 -16.89
C ASP A 59 11.19 8.42 -16.85
N GLU A 60 10.38 7.94 -17.78
CA GLU A 60 8.92 8.10 -17.73
C GLU A 60 8.25 7.27 -16.62
N PHE A 61 9.01 6.44 -15.90
CA PHE A 61 8.54 5.97 -14.61
C PHE A 61 8.07 7.17 -13.77
N HIS A 62 8.82 8.29 -13.83
CA HIS A 62 8.64 9.53 -13.07
C HIS A 62 7.35 10.32 -13.37
N SER A 63 6.65 10.06 -14.48
CA SER A 63 5.38 10.73 -14.82
C SER A 63 4.13 9.96 -14.38
N LEU A 64 4.31 8.81 -13.70
CA LEU A 64 3.23 7.97 -13.17
C LEU A 64 2.78 8.36 -11.75
N ILE A 65 3.18 9.50 -11.18
CA ILE A 65 2.47 10.03 -10.01
C ILE A 65 1.03 10.24 -10.48
N PRO A 66 0.07 9.37 -10.10
CA PRO A 66 -1.28 9.56 -10.57
C PRO A 66 -1.74 10.86 -9.92
N ASP A 67 -2.49 11.64 -10.69
CA ASP A 67 -3.06 12.94 -10.36
C ASP A 67 -3.22 13.22 -8.86
N ARG A 68 -3.06 14.50 -8.50
CA ARG A 68 -3.45 15.07 -7.19
C ARG A 68 -4.90 14.74 -6.76
N GLU A 69 -5.66 14.03 -7.60
CA GLU A 69 -7.04 13.59 -7.42
C GLU A 69 -7.20 12.10 -7.02
N LEU A 70 -6.13 11.39 -6.64
CA LEU A 70 -6.29 10.06 -6.05
C LEU A 70 -7.14 10.14 -4.77
N VAL A 71 -8.30 9.49 -4.78
CA VAL A 71 -9.17 9.34 -3.59
C VAL A 71 -8.45 8.61 -2.45
N PHE A 72 -7.45 7.77 -2.76
CA PHE A 72 -6.67 7.01 -1.79
C PHE A 72 -5.16 7.18 -2.05
N PRO A 73 -4.57 8.35 -1.73
CA PRO A 73 -3.17 8.59 -2.05
C PRO A 73 -2.27 7.75 -1.12
N PRO A 74 -1.21 7.11 -1.65
CA PRO A 74 -0.34 6.23 -0.88
C PRO A 74 0.63 6.98 0.04
N PHE A 75 0.79 8.28 -0.16
CA PHE A 75 1.65 9.14 0.66
C PHE A 75 0.85 10.28 1.27
N SER A 76 1.31 10.76 2.43
CA SER A 76 0.85 12.00 3.06
C SER A 76 2.06 12.95 3.19
N GLY A 77 1.90 14.20 2.77
CA GLY A 77 2.97 15.21 2.82
C GLY A 77 4.04 15.10 1.73
N LEU A 78 3.78 14.37 0.64
CA LEU A 78 4.75 14.19 -0.45
C LEU A 78 5.16 15.54 -1.08
N THR A 79 6.47 15.81 -1.06
CA THR A 79 7.10 16.93 -1.79
C THR A 79 7.65 16.44 -3.13
N LEU A 80 7.85 17.35 -4.09
CA LEU A 80 8.34 17.03 -5.44
C LEU A 80 9.81 16.56 -5.48
N GLU A 81 10.50 16.54 -4.35
CA GLU A 81 11.94 16.29 -4.27
C GLU A 81 12.31 14.81 -4.10
N ALA A 82 11.36 13.96 -3.68
CA ALA A 82 11.63 12.54 -3.48
C ALA A 82 11.68 11.78 -4.81
N SER A 83 12.75 11.03 -5.07
CA SER A 83 12.81 10.21 -6.30
C SER A 83 11.72 9.14 -6.28
N LEU A 84 11.18 8.79 -7.45
CA LEU A 84 10.13 7.78 -7.53
C LEU A 84 10.62 6.39 -7.10
N LEU A 85 11.90 6.07 -7.33
CA LEU A 85 12.48 4.82 -6.84
C LEU A 85 12.43 4.75 -5.31
N GLU A 86 12.73 5.85 -4.62
CA GLU A 86 12.59 5.93 -3.16
C GLU A 86 11.14 5.80 -2.73
N GLN A 87 10.21 6.50 -3.41
CA GLN A 87 8.78 6.40 -3.12
C GLN A 87 8.26 4.96 -3.29
N LEU A 88 8.66 4.28 -4.38
CA LEU A 88 8.31 2.88 -4.59
C LEU A 88 8.90 1.99 -3.51
N ALA A 89 10.18 2.15 -3.19
CA ALA A 89 10.84 1.37 -2.17
C ALA A 89 10.14 1.55 -0.81
N ASP A 90 9.76 2.78 -0.47
CA ASP A 90 9.00 3.07 0.76
C ASP A 90 7.60 2.49 0.72
N ARG A 91 6.92 2.53 -0.44
CA ARG A 91 5.62 1.87 -0.62
C ARG A 91 5.71 0.36 -0.44
N LEU A 92 6.77 -0.26 -0.97
CA LEU A 92 7.03 -1.69 -0.80
C LEU A 92 7.34 -2.00 0.68
N ARG A 93 8.18 -1.21 1.34
CA ARG A 93 8.46 -1.34 2.79
C ARG A 93 7.19 -1.19 3.62
N ALA A 94 6.42 -0.13 3.41
CA ALA A 94 5.15 0.12 4.11
C ALA A 94 4.12 -0.98 3.86
N SER A 95 4.16 -1.61 2.68
CA SER A 95 3.29 -2.74 2.39
C SER A 95 3.51 -3.91 3.35
N LEU A 96 4.70 -4.08 3.93
CA LEU A 96 4.99 -5.13 4.90
C LEU A 96 4.22 -4.96 6.22
N PHE A 97 3.74 -3.75 6.51
CA PHE A 97 2.89 -3.49 7.67
C PHE A 97 1.40 -3.61 7.32
N TYR A 98 0.60 -4.12 8.24
CA TYR A 98 -0.86 -4.23 8.07
C TYR A 98 -1.58 -4.12 9.42
N LEU A 99 -2.87 -3.76 9.40
CA LEU A 99 -3.71 -3.77 10.61
C LEU A 99 -4.39 -5.13 10.76
N GLN A 100 -4.16 -5.81 11.88
CA GLN A 100 -4.99 -6.91 12.35
C GLN A 100 -6.06 -6.37 13.30
N VAL A 101 -7.31 -6.33 12.84
CA VAL A 101 -8.44 -5.87 13.66
C VAL A 101 -8.80 -6.92 14.70
N LYS A 102 -8.87 -6.53 15.97
CA LYS A 102 -9.31 -7.37 17.08
C LYS A 102 -10.80 -7.21 17.36
N SER A 103 -11.28 -5.97 17.39
CA SER A 103 -12.70 -5.68 17.64
C SER A 103 -13.11 -4.35 17.02
N ILE A 104 -14.35 -4.30 16.54
CA ILE A 104 -15.02 -3.07 16.14
C ILE A 104 -16.34 -3.03 16.91
N TYR A 105 -16.59 -1.94 17.62
CA TYR A 105 -17.88 -1.69 18.25
C TYR A 105 -18.33 -0.26 17.99
N ARG A 106 -19.64 -0.05 18.03
CA ARG A 106 -20.26 1.26 17.83
C ARG A 106 -20.85 1.74 19.15
N ARG A 107 -20.61 3.00 19.49
CA ARG A 107 -21.30 3.72 20.57
C ARG A 107 -21.84 5.00 19.95
N GLU A 108 -23.16 5.14 19.96
CA GLU A 108 -23.87 6.23 19.26
C GLU A 108 -23.45 6.28 17.78
N GLU A 109 -22.96 7.42 17.28
CA GLU A 109 -22.47 7.58 15.90
C GLU A 109 -20.96 7.34 15.75
N THR A 110 -20.29 6.84 16.79
CA THR A 110 -18.83 6.63 16.78
C THR A 110 -18.47 5.14 16.73
N TYR A 111 -17.68 4.75 15.74
CA TYR A 111 -17.03 3.44 15.67
C TYR A 111 -15.71 3.49 16.42
N PHE A 112 -15.48 2.50 17.27
CA PHE A 112 -14.22 2.29 17.98
C PHE A 112 -13.58 1.03 17.43
N ILE A 113 -12.34 1.17 16.94
CA ILE A 113 -11.57 0.10 16.32
C ILE A 113 -10.37 -0.16 17.23
N LYS A 114 -10.22 -1.42 17.63
CA LYS A 114 -9.05 -1.93 18.37
C LYS A 114 -8.38 -3.02 17.57
N GLY A 115 -7.06 -3.03 17.58
CA GLY A 115 -6.27 -4.03 16.87
C GLY A 115 -4.78 -3.86 17.11
N TYR A 116 -4.01 -4.46 16.21
CA TYR A 116 -2.56 -4.40 16.22
C TYR A 116 -2.06 -4.04 14.83
N ILE A 117 -1.11 -3.12 14.73
CA ILE A 117 -0.28 -3.02 13.54
C ILE A 117 0.73 -4.16 13.60
N CYS A 118 0.76 -4.96 12.54
CA CYS A 118 1.59 -6.14 12.39
C CYS A 118 2.58 -6.00 11.23
N CYS A 119 3.65 -6.80 11.23
CA CYS A 119 4.60 -6.93 10.12
C CYS A 119 4.46 -8.29 9.44
N ARG A 120 4.81 -8.38 8.16
CA ARG A 120 4.90 -9.66 7.43
C ARG A 120 6.23 -10.37 7.59
N ILE A 121 7.27 -9.66 8.01
CA ILE A 121 8.58 -10.25 8.30
C ILE A 121 8.59 -10.70 9.75
N ASP A 122 9.10 -11.91 9.99
CA ASP A 122 9.21 -12.45 11.34
C ASP A 122 10.19 -11.62 12.19
N PRO A 123 9.88 -11.35 13.48
CA PRO A 123 10.77 -10.61 14.36
C PRO A 123 12.20 -11.17 14.51
N GLY A 124 12.39 -12.47 14.28
CA GLY A 124 13.69 -13.13 14.31
C GLY A 124 14.54 -12.95 13.05
N GLU A 125 13.97 -12.40 11.97
CA GLU A 125 14.69 -12.19 10.71
C GLU A 125 15.46 -10.87 10.68
N LYS A 126 16.66 -10.88 10.06
CA LYS A 126 17.48 -9.67 9.86
C LYS A 126 16.72 -8.54 9.17
N GLY A 127 15.90 -8.89 8.17
CA GLY A 127 15.11 -7.91 7.42
C GLY A 127 14.11 -7.16 8.29
N PHE A 128 13.60 -7.77 9.37
CA PHE A 128 12.72 -7.11 10.32
C PHE A 128 13.47 -6.04 11.12
N THR A 129 14.65 -6.39 11.63
CA THR A 129 15.50 -5.45 12.37
C THR A 129 15.88 -4.25 11.50
N GLU A 130 16.26 -4.49 10.25
CA GLU A 130 16.60 -3.42 9.30
C GLU A 130 15.40 -2.53 8.95
N LEU A 131 14.20 -3.12 8.82
CA LEU A 131 12.97 -2.38 8.56
C LEU A 131 12.58 -1.50 9.75
N LEU A 132 12.63 -2.03 10.98
CA LEU A 132 12.33 -1.25 12.18
C LEU A 132 13.35 -0.15 12.44
N ALA A 133 14.64 -0.37 12.17
CA ALA A 133 15.66 0.66 12.31
C ALA A 133 15.42 1.87 11.38
N GLN A 134 14.73 1.66 10.25
CA GLN A 134 14.31 2.71 9.33
C GLN A 134 12.96 3.32 9.69
N THR A 135 12.23 2.77 10.66
CA THR A 135 10.88 3.19 11.03
C THR A 135 10.93 4.11 12.25
N SER A 136 10.55 5.38 12.07
CA SER A 136 10.53 6.39 13.14
C SER A 136 9.27 6.27 14.00
N GLU A 137 8.10 6.29 13.37
CA GLU A 137 6.81 6.22 14.07
C GLU A 137 5.70 5.67 13.15
N PHE A 138 4.61 5.22 13.75
CA PHE A 138 3.36 5.00 13.04
C PHE A 138 2.39 6.15 13.32
N ARG A 139 1.56 6.51 12.35
CA ARG A 139 0.46 7.47 12.53
C ARG A 139 -0.88 6.85 12.23
N VAL A 140 -1.76 6.81 13.23
CA VAL A 140 -3.13 6.34 13.10
C VAL A 140 -4.06 7.54 13.13
N LYS A 141 -4.71 7.87 12.01
CA LYS A 141 -5.49 9.10 11.85
C LYS A 141 -4.72 10.36 12.33
N GLU A 142 -3.51 10.54 11.82
CA GLU A 142 -2.57 11.63 12.18
C GLU A 142 -2.04 11.63 13.63
N ARG A 143 -2.46 10.69 14.48
CA ARG A 143 -1.93 10.58 15.84
C ARG A 143 -0.71 9.66 15.87
N PRO A 144 0.43 10.11 16.43
CA PRO A 144 1.63 9.28 16.52
C PRO A 144 1.43 8.13 17.49
N VAL A 145 1.98 6.98 17.13
CA VAL A 145 2.03 5.75 17.92
C VAL A 145 3.50 5.33 17.98
N SER A 146 4.08 5.38 19.19
CA SER A 146 5.48 5.05 19.42
C SER A 146 5.76 3.57 19.13
N ILE A 147 6.85 3.32 18.39
CA ILE A 147 7.40 1.99 18.12
C ILE A 147 7.88 1.27 19.38
N GLU A 148 8.15 1.99 20.47
CA GLU A 148 8.57 1.38 21.74
C GLU A 148 7.48 0.48 22.36
N LYS A 149 6.23 0.65 21.91
CA LYS A 149 5.09 -0.18 22.32
C LYS A 149 4.98 -1.49 21.51
N ILE A 150 5.92 -1.75 20.61
CA ILE A 150 5.96 -2.99 19.84
C ILE A 150 6.22 -4.15 20.80
N LEU A 151 5.35 -5.15 20.72
CA LEU A 151 5.51 -6.43 21.40
C LEU A 151 6.05 -7.44 20.39
N CYS A 152 7.25 -7.95 20.67
CA CYS A 152 7.88 -9.05 19.93
C CYS A 152 8.16 -10.18 20.92
N GLU A 153 7.20 -11.08 21.10
CA GLU A 153 7.41 -12.26 21.95
C GLU A 153 7.94 -13.42 21.10
N PRO A 154 8.96 -14.15 21.55
CA PRO A 154 9.42 -15.36 20.88
C PRO A 154 8.28 -16.39 20.77
N GLY A 155 7.92 -16.79 19.54
CA GLY A 155 6.87 -17.79 19.28
C GLY A 155 5.43 -17.26 19.26
N SER A 156 5.21 -15.95 19.32
CA SER A 156 3.89 -15.32 19.15
C SER A 156 3.71 -14.77 17.71
N PRO A 157 2.50 -14.30 17.32
CA PRO A 157 2.25 -13.73 15.99
C PRO A 157 3.28 -12.63 15.66
N PRO A 158 3.48 -12.30 14.37
CA PRO A 158 4.46 -11.28 13.99
C PRO A 158 4.24 -9.97 14.75
N MET A 159 5.32 -9.22 14.98
CA MET A 159 5.39 -7.88 15.60
C MET A 159 4.01 -7.28 15.89
N SER A 160 3.67 -7.03 17.15
CA SER A 160 2.34 -6.51 17.49
C SER A 160 2.43 -5.14 18.15
N LEU A 161 1.99 -4.10 17.45
CA LEU A 161 1.86 -2.74 18.00
C LEU A 161 0.39 -2.43 18.28
N PRO A 162 -0.07 -2.38 19.54
CA PRO A 162 -1.47 -2.15 19.86
C PRO A 162 -1.92 -0.74 19.43
N VAL A 163 -3.08 -0.69 18.78
CA VAL A 163 -3.70 0.57 18.34
C VAL A 163 -5.18 0.60 18.67
N GLU A 164 -5.64 1.77 19.09
CA GLU A 164 -7.04 2.08 19.33
C GLU A 164 -7.37 3.45 18.76
N PHE A 165 -8.41 3.51 17.94
CA PHE A 165 -8.87 4.76 17.35
C PHE A 165 -10.37 4.76 17.12
N SER A 166 -10.95 5.96 17.11
CA SER A 166 -12.36 6.18 16.84
C SER A 166 -12.58 6.80 15.46
N HIS A 167 -13.76 6.58 14.88
CA HIS A 167 -14.14 7.09 13.57
C HIS A 167 -15.65 7.33 13.53
N GLN A 168 -16.07 8.52 13.10
CA GLN A 168 -17.49 8.94 13.14
C GLN A 168 -18.13 8.90 11.75
N SER A 169 -17.45 9.47 10.76
CA SER A 169 -17.98 9.63 9.42
C SER A 169 -17.65 8.44 8.52
N PRO A 170 -18.63 7.72 7.93
CA PRO A 170 -18.33 6.63 7.00
C PRO A 170 -17.71 7.11 5.67
N THR A 171 -17.73 8.43 5.40
CA THR A 171 -17.13 9.01 4.19
C THR A 171 -15.66 9.37 4.37
N ASP A 172 -15.20 9.53 5.61
CA ASP A 172 -13.85 9.96 5.91
C ASP A 172 -12.85 8.82 5.70
N LEU A 173 -11.64 9.17 5.30
CA LEU A 173 -10.57 8.19 5.16
C LEU A 173 -9.99 7.85 6.52
N ILE A 174 -9.92 6.57 6.82
CA ILE A 174 -9.01 6.06 7.83
C ILE A 174 -7.67 5.87 7.13
N ARG A 175 -6.63 6.54 7.68
CA ARG A 175 -5.24 6.38 7.28
C ARG A 175 -4.45 5.77 8.43
N ILE A 176 -3.59 4.83 8.09
CA ILE A 176 -2.53 4.35 8.97
C ILE A 176 -1.25 4.44 8.15
N ASP A 177 -0.38 5.35 8.54
CA ASP A 177 0.83 5.67 7.82
C ASP A 177 2.05 5.29 8.68
N VAL A 178 3.14 4.91 8.02
CA VAL A 178 4.45 4.70 8.64
C VAL A 178 5.37 5.83 8.21
N ASP A 179 6.14 6.34 9.16
CA ASP A 179 7.15 7.36 8.96
C ASP A 179 8.53 6.71 8.91
N PHE A 180 9.24 6.90 7.80
CA PHE A 180 10.61 6.40 7.59
C PHE A 180 11.68 7.48 7.80
N GLY A 181 11.36 8.56 8.53
CA GLY A 181 12.26 9.69 8.76
C GLY A 181 12.38 10.64 7.57
N LYS A 182 11.37 10.66 6.70
CA LYS A 182 11.34 11.42 5.43
C LYS A 182 10.32 12.56 5.51
N PRO A 183 10.36 13.56 4.60
CA PRO A 183 9.39 14.66 4.60
C PRO A 183 7.94 14.23 4.31
N TYR A 184 7.72 12.94 4.01
CA TYR A 184 6.43 12.34 3.77
C TYR A 184 6.28 11.03 4.53
N LYS A 185 5.02 10.61 4.70
CA LYS A 185 4.66 9.32 5.31
C LYS A 185 4.03 8.42 4.27
N THR A 186 4.20 7.12 4.46
CA THR A 186 3.72 6.11 3.52
C THR A 186 2.63 5.27 4.15
N THR A 187 1.52 5.06 3.45
CA THR A 187 0.40 4.29 3.97
C THR A 187 0.67 2.79 3.98
N ILE A 188 0.33 2.13 5.08
CA ILE A 188 0.52 0.69 5.24
C ILE A 188 -0.47 -0.13 4.40
N SER A 189 -0.22 -1.43 4.26
CA SER A 189 -1.10 -2.32 3.50
C SER A 189 -2.53 -2.32 4.03
N GLY A 190 -3.47 -2.16 3.11
CA GLY A 190 -4.90 -2.18 3.42
C GLY A 190 -5.49 -0.80 3.71
N PHE A 191 -4.66 0.25 3.74
CA PHE A 191 -5.07 1.64 3.92
C PHE A 191 -4.67 2.46 2.67
N PRO A 192 -5.25 3.65 2.46
CA PRO A 192 -6.37 4.22 3.21
C PRO A 192 -7.70 3.53 2.86
N ILE A 193 -8.67 3.57 3.77
CA ILE A 193 -10.00 2.96 3.59
C ILE A 193 -11.13 3.84 4.13
N ARG A 194 -12.35 3.53 3.72
CA ARG A 194 -13.60 4.03 4.33
C ARG A 194 -14.31 2.89 5.03
N LEU A 195 -15.02 3.19 6.11
CA LEU A 195 -15.92 2.21 6.73
C LEU A 195 -17.18 2.05 5.87
N LYS A 196 -17.51 0.81 5.53
CA LYS A 196 -18.79 0.47 4.91
C LYS A 196 -19.68 -0.21 5.95
N VAL A 197 -20.75 0.49 6.36
CA VAL A 197 -21.80 -0.10 7.21
C VAL A 197 -22.72 -0.92 6.33
N ARG A 198 -22.93 -2.20 6.67
CA ARG A 198 -23.95 -3.03 6.01
C ARG A 198 -25.28 -2.84 6.75
N PRO A 199 -26.37 -2.44 6.07
CA PRO A 199 -27.67 -2.22 6.71
C PRO A 199 -28.24 -3.48 7.38
N SER A 200 -27.90 -4.68 6.89
CA SER A 200 -28.49 -5.95 7.35
C SER A 200 -28.02 -6.46 8.71
N LEU A 201 -27.07 -5.79 9.38
CA LEU A 201 -26.62 -6.13 10.74
C LEU A 201 -27.22 -5.20 11.83
N LEU A 202 -27.99 -4.19 11.45
CA LEU A 202 -28.71 -3.33 12.39
C LEU A 202 -30.03 -3.98 12.89
N ALA A 203 -30.51 -5.02 12.21
CA ALA A 203 -31.72 -5.74 12.59
C ALA A 203 -31.50 -6.85 13.64
N SER A 204 -30.24 -7.25 13.92
CA SER A 204 -29.90 -8.36 14.82
C SER A 204 -29.35 -7.92 16.18
N LEU A 205 -29.41 -6.64 16.51
CA LEU A 205 -28.97 -6.07 17.79
C LEU A 205 -30.12 -5.49 18.63
N ASN A 206 -31.37 -5.66 18.16
CA ASN A 206 -32.59 -5.31 18.89
C ASN A 206 -33.42 -6.57 19.21
N CYS A 207 -32.80 -7.56 19.84
CA CYS A 207 -33.49 -8.64 20.56
C CYS A 207 -32.86 -8.77 21.94
#